data_AF-A0A0Q9TDX1-F1
#
_entry.id   AF-A0A0Q9TDX1-F1
#
_cell.length_a   1.000
_cell.length_b   1.000
_cell.length_c   1.000
_cell.angle_alpha   90.00
_cell.angle_beta   90.00
_cell.angle_gamma   90.00
#
_symmetry.space_group_name_H-M   'P 1'
#
loop_
_entity.id
_entity.type
_entity.pdbx_description
1 polymer ?
#
loop_
_entity_poly.entity_id
_entity_poly.type
_entity_poly.pdbx_seq_one_letter_code
_entity_poly.pdbx_strand_id
1 'polypeptide(L)'
;MAVSTAPYAAPSPDRFSENDAALTPQTWSELRQIAARYPEARSGLLPMLHLVQSVEGRVTPEGIEACAEILGISAAEVSGVATFYTMYKRKPVGDYLVGVCTNTLCAVMGGDLIFERLKEHLDVGNDETSADGSITLEHIECNAACDYAPVMMVNWEFMDNQTPDSAVRVVDDLRSGAEVRSTRGPALCTWKQAERVLAGFPDDLADEGPSAGPASLVGLGIARANGWTAPGGEASGRTSDEPAEAATGTEGSHEADRADSEGEVERSGAELKHEDDARGTEEAQ
;
A
#
# COMPACT_ATOMS: atom_id res chain seq x y z
N MET A 1 31.43 -35.41 -19.15
CA MET A 1 30.57 -34.21 -19.18
C MET A 1 31.44 -33.04 -18.74
N ALA A 2 31.78 -32.13 -19.65
CA ALA A 2 32.59 -30.96 -19.33
C ALA A 2 31.66 -29.84 -18.85
N VAL A 3 31.89 -29.34 -17.63
CA VAL A 3 31.17 -28.19 -17.06
C VAL A 3 31.68 -26.92 -17.74
N SER A 4 30.76 -26.18 -18.35
CA SER A 4 31.04 -24.91 -19.03
C SER A 4 31.51 -23.86 -18.02
N THR A 5 32.74 -23.37 -18.19
CA THR A 5 33.34 -22.27 -17.43
C THR A 5 33.06 -20.93 -18.11
N ALA A 6 31.78 -20.59 -18.33
CA ALA A 6 31.45 -19.27 -18.82
C ALA A 6 31.78 -18.23 -17.73
N PRO A 7 32.60 -17.19 -18.01
CA PRO A 7 32.93 -16.16 -17.03
C PRO A 7 31.68 -15.38 -16.62
N TYR A 8 31.60 -15.01 -15.35
CA TYR A 8 30.58 -14.10 -14.82
C TYR A 8 30.61 -12.80 -15.60
N ALA A 9 29.55 -12.54 -16.38
CA ALA A 9 29.36 -11.25 -17.03
C ALA A 9 29.13 -10.20 -15.93
N ALA A 10 29.96 -9.16 -15.90
CA ALA A 10 29.77 -8.03 -15.00
C ALA A 10 28.33 -7.49 -15.18
N PRO A 11 27.65 -7.10 -14.08
CA PRO A 11 26.29 -6.56 -14.16
C PRO A 11 26.26 -5.36 -15.12
N SER A 12 25.17 -5.26 -15.89
CA SER A 12 24.89 -4.13 -16.77
C SER A 12 25.04 -2.80 -16.02
N PRO A 13 25.38 -1.70 -16.71
CA PRO A 13 25.44 -0.37 -16.09
C PRO A 13 24.17 -0.11 -15.28
N ASP A 14 24.38 0.48 -14.10
CA ASP A 14 23.48 0.42 -12.96
C ASP A 14 22.06 0.82 -13.33
N ARG A 15 21.10 -0.09 -13.17
CA ARG A 15 19.66 0.12 -13.46
C ARG A 15 18.99 1.20 -12.59
N PHE A 16 19.78 1.93 -11.82
CA PHE A 16 19.38 2.93 -10.85
C PHE A 16 19.70 4.37 -11.28
N SER A 17 20.38 4.61 -12.41
CA SER A 17 20.92 5.93 -12.78
C SER A 17 19.98 6.87 -13.54
N GLU A 18 18.68 6.58 -13.64
CA GLU A 18 17.77 7.42 -14.44
C GLU A 18 17.14 8.60 -13.68
N ASN A 19 17.51 8.83 -12.42
CA ASN A 19 17.07 10.02 -11.68
C ASN A 19 18.26 10.55 -10.83
N ASP A 20 19.13 11.35 -11.46
CA ASP A 20 20.37 11.88 -10.86
C ASP A 20 20.15 13.18 -10.04
N ALA A 21 18.90 13.48 -9.64
CA ALA A 21 18.60 14.68 -8.87
C ALA A 21 18.67 14.39 -7.37
N ALA A 22 19.73 14.90 -6.73
CA ALA A 22 19.92 14.75 -5.28
C ALA A 22 18.70 15.23 -4.47
N LEU A 23 18.38 14.51 -3.40
CA LEU A 23 17.33 14.88 -2.46
C LEU A 23 17.59 16.27 -1.89
N THR A 24 16.56 17.11 -1.95
CA THR A 24 16.70 18.51 -1.54
C THR A 24 16.84 18.64 -0.01
N PRO A 25 17.43 19.75 0.50
CA PRO A 25 17.45 20.02 1.94
C PRO A 25 16.05 20.02 2.58
N GLN A 26 15.02 20.42 1.81
CA GLN A 26 13.63 20.36 2.25
C GLN A 26 13.20 18.90 2.45
N THR A 27 13.46 18.02 1.48
CA THR A 27 13.13 16.59 1.58
C THR A 27 13.81 15.94 2.79
N TRP A 28 15.09 16.24 3.03
CA TRP A 28 15.80 15.78 4.23
C TRP A 28 15.18 16.30 5.54
N SER A 29 14.65 17.54 5.55
CA SER A 29 13.92 18.07 6.70
C SER A 29 12.61 17.33 6.91
N GLU A 30 11.81 17.15 5.86
CA GLU A 30 10.52 16.45 5.89
C GLU A 30 10.68 14.98 6.33
N LEU A 31 11.72 14.27 5.86
CA LEU A 31 12.06 12.92 6.31
C LEU A 31 12.34 12.86 7.82
N ARG A 32 13.10 13.82 8.36
CA ARG A 32 13.35 13.92 9.82
C ARG A 32 12.08 14.27 10.59
N GLN A 33 11.21 15.12 10.03
CA GLN A 33 9.92 15.42 10.64
C GLN A 33 9.06 14.16 10.75
N ILE A 34 9.01 13.31 9.72
CA ILE A 34 8.29 12.03 9.78
C ILE A 34 8.84 11.13 10.88
N ALA A 35 10.17 10.94 10.93
CA ALA A 35 10.81 10.11 11.96
C ALA A 35 10.48 10.60 13.39
N ALA A 36 10.40 11.92 13.58
CA ALA A 36 10.08 12.54 14.87
C ALA A 36 8.61 12.41 15.30
N ARG A 37 7.71 11.94 14.44
CA ARG A 37 6.29 11.69 14.80
C ARG A 37 6.12 10.47 15.70
N TYR A 38 7.13 9.62 15.81
CA TYR A 38 7.06 8.35 16.50
C TYR A 38 8.03 8.30 17.69
N PRO A 39 7.68 7.62 18.79
CA PRO A 39 8.62 7.36 19.89
C PRO A 39 9.87 6.59 19.42
N GLU A 40 9.65 5.60 18.56
CA GLU A 40 10.70 4.82 17.91
C GLU A 40 10.84 5.26 16.45
N ALA A 41 11.96 5.92 16.13
CA ALA A 41 12.19 6.54 14.82
C ALA A 41 11.95 5.56 13.66
N ARG A 42 12.38 4.30 13.81
CA ARG A 42 12.20 3.22 12.81
C ARG A 42 10.75 3.08 12.34
N SER A 43 9.77 3.41 13.19
CA SER A 43 8.34 3.35 12.85
C SER A 43 7.93 4.33 11.74
N GLY A 44 8.74 5.37 11.49
CA GLY A 44 8.54 6.33 10.41
C GLY A 44 8.92 5.82 9.02
N LEU A 45 9.51 4.63 8.90
CA LEU A 45 10.04 4.14 7.61
C LEU A 45 8.99 4.09 6.50
N LEU A 46 7.78 3.63 6.79
CA LEU A 46 6.73 3.49 5.78
C LEU A 46 6.34 4.86 5.16
N PRO A 47 5.92 5.86 5.95
CA PRO A 47 5.63 7.19 5.41
C PRO A 47 6.86 7.88 4.81
N MET A 48 8.09 7.59 5.27
CA MET A 48 9.31 8.11 4.64
C MET A 48 9.50 7.58 3.22
N LEU A 49 9.20 6.30 2.97
CA LEU A 49 9.26 5.73 1.62
C LEU A 49 8.19 6.36 0.71
N HIS A 50 6.98 6.62 1.20
CA HIS A 50 5.99 7.41 0.45
C HIS A 50 6.49 8.83 0.14
N LEU A 51 7.18 9.50 1.08
CA LEU A 51 7.76 10.82 0.84
C LEU A 51 8.79 10.78 -0.29
N VAL A 52 9.67 9.77 -0.31
CA VAL A 52 10.63 9.55 -1.41
C VAL A 52 9.89 9.40 -2.75
N GLN A 53 8.83 8.58 -2.81
CA GLN A 53 8.03 8.45 -4.04
C GLN A 53 7.37 9.77 -4.46
N SER A 54 6.95 10.59 -3.51
CA SER A 54 6.33 11.89 -3.80
C SER A 54 7.27 12.87 -4.50
N VAL A 55 8.57 12.81 -4.21
CA VAL A 55 9.57 13.71 -4.81
C VAL A 55 10.20 13.11 -6.06
N GLU A 56 10.56 11.83 -6.02
CA GLU A 56 11.32 11.17 -7.07
C GLU A 56 10.46 10.33 -8.01
N GLY A 57 9.17 10.11 -7.70
CA GLY A 57 8.23 9.30 -8.48
C GLY A 57 8.35 7.79 -8.22
N ARG A 58 9.39 7.36 -7.49
CA ARG A 58 9.68 5.97 -7.11
C ARG A 58 10.62 5.94 -5.90
N VAL A 59 10.79 4.79 -5.27
CA VAL A 59 11.84 4.55 -4.27
C VAL A 59 13.19 4.35 -4.97
N THR A 60 14.09 5.32 -4.82
CA THR A 60 15.46 5.29 -5.37
C THR A 60 16.49 4.76 -4.36
N PRO A 61 17.70 4.38 -4.80
CA PRO A 61 18.78 4.06 -3.86
C PRO A 61 19.14 5.24 -2.95
N GLU A 62 19.12 6.48 -3.45
CA GLU A 62 19.38 7.65 -2.63
C GLU A 62 18.32 7.82 -1.52
N GLY A 63 17.04 7.63 -1.86
CA GLY A 63 15.96 7.60 -0.88
C GLY A 63 16.12 6.49 0.17
N ILE A 64 16.59 5.31 -0.25
CA ILE A 64 16.90 4.19 0.67
C ILE A 64 18.00 4.59 1.65
N GLU A 65 19.12 5.14 1.16
CA GLU A 65 20.24 5.56 1.99
C GLU A 65 19.85 6.71 2.94
N ALA A 66 19.08 7.69 2.47
CA ALA A 66 18.59 8.78 3.29
C ALA A 66 17.69 8.29 4.44
N CYS A 67 16.79 7.34 4.16
CA CYS A 67 15.97 6.72 5.19
C CYS A 67 16.83 5.93 6.20
N ALA A 68 17.79 5.15 5.72
CA ALA A 68 18.69 4.38 6.56
C ALA A 68 19.51 5.28 7.51
N GLU A 69 20.07 6.37 6.98
CA GLU A 69 20.84 7.35 7.75
C GLU A 69 20.01 7.99 8.87
N ILE A 70 18.82 8.49 8.54
CA ILE A 70 17.96 9.19 9.51
C ILE A 70 17.48 8.24 10.62
N LEU A 71 17.16 6.99 10.25
CA LEU A 71 16.59 6.01 11.16
C LEU A 71 17.64 5.23 11.95
N GLY A 72 18.93 5.32 11.58
CA GLY A 72 20.00 4.55 12.21
C GLY A 72 19.89 3.03 11.97
N ILE A 73 19.33 2.63 10.82
CA ILE A 73 19.20 1.22 10.40
C ILE A 73 19.99 0.97 9.12
N SER A 74 20.13 -0.28 8.69
CA SER A 74 20.85 -0.58 7.45
C SER A 74 20.02 -0.29 6.19
N ALA A 75 20.68 0.10 5.10
CA ALA A 75 20.06 0.20 3.77
C ALA A 75 19.43 -1.14 3.32
N ALA A 76 19.99 -2.27 3.77
CA ALA A 76 19.44 -3.60 3.51
C ALA A 76 18.08 -3.81 4.19
N GLU A 77 17.89 -3.34 5.42
CA GLU A 77 16.59 -3.38 6.10
C GLU A 77 15.56 -2.50 5.39
N VAL A 78 15.94 -1.29 4.98
CA VAL A 78 15.07 -0.38 4.21
C VAL A 78 14.67 -1.01 2.87
N SER A 79 15.64 -1.56 2.14
CA SER A 79 15.41 -2.25 0.87
C SER A 79 14.51 -3.48 1.04
N GLY A 80 14.66 -4.21 2.16
CA GLY A 80 13.77 -5.31 2.54
C GLY A 80 12.31 -4.85 2.66
N VAL A 81 12.06 -3.71 3.32
CA VAL A 81 10.71 -3.14 3.44
C VAL A 81 10.19 -2.63 2.09
N ALA A 82 11.02 -1.92 1.32
CA ALA A 82 10.67 -1.38 0.00
C ALA A 82 10.41 -2.47 -1.05
N THR A 83 10.87 -3.70 -0.83
CA THR A 83 10.59 -4.85 -1.71
C THR A 83 9.47 -5.75 -1.20
N PHE A 84 9.17 -5.69 0.11
CA PHE A 84 8.11 -6.47 0.72
C PHE A 84 6.72 -5.90 0.42
N TYR A 85 6.55 -4.58 0.53
CA TYR A 85 5.27 -3.93 0.26
C TYR A 85 5.15 -3.50 -1.20
N THR A 86 4.08 -3.92 -1.87
CA THR A 86 3.80 -3.62 -3.28
C THR A 86 3.51 -2.14 -3.57
N MET A 87 3.20 -1.36 -2.55
CA MET A 87 2.96 0.09 -2.64
C MET A 87 4.23 0.91 -2.95
N TYR A 88 5.41 0.32 -2.71
CA TYR A 88 6.69 0.96 -3.00
C TYR A 88 7.21 0.56 -4.38
N LYS A 89 7.02 1.44 -5.34
CA LYS A 89 7.46 1.31 -6.72
C LYS A 89 8.94 1.61 -6.81
N ARG A 90 9.70 0.66 -7.35
CA ARG A 90 11.16 0.79 -7.57
C ARG A 90 11.52 1.12 -9.02
N LYS A 91 10.53 1.11 -9.92
CA LYS A 91 10.63 1.57 -11.30
C LYS A 91 9.91 2.92 -11.43
N PRO A 92 10.22 3.75 -12.45
CA PRO A 92 9.46 4.97 -12.70
C PRO A 92 7.98 4.67 -12.85
N VAL A 93 7.16 5.46 -12.18
CA VAL A 93 5.70 5.47 -12.35
C VAL A 93 5.35 6.70 -13.19
N GLY A 94 4.33 6.58 -14.02
CA GLY A 94 3.79 7.72 -14.76
C GLY A 94 3.08 8.72 -13.85
N ASP A 95 2.44 9.70 -14.46
CA ASP A 95 1.65 10.72 -13.73
C ASP A 95 0.51 10.09 -12.91
N TYR A 96 -0.02 8.94 -13.33
CA TYR A 96 -1.05 8.18 -12.64
C TYR A 96 -0.72 6.67 -12.64
N LEU A 97 -0.89 6.03 -11.49
CA LEU A 97 -0.85 4.58 -11.36
C LEU A 97 -2.26 4.02 -11.48
N VAL A 98 -2.54 3.26 -12.54
CA VAL A 98 -3.87 2.68 -12.79
C VAL A 98 -3.82 1.19 -12.48
N GLY A 99 -4.52 0.78 -11.43
CA GLY A 99 -4.57 -0.61 -10.98
C GLY A 99 -5.93 -1.27 -11.24
N VAL A 100 -5.96 -2.46 -11.82
CA VAL A 100 -7.22 -3.20 -12.06
C VAL A 100 -7.30 -4.43 -11.17
N CYS A 101 -8.36 -4.51 -10.35
CA CYS A 101 -8.59 -5.69 -9.53
C CYS A 101 -9.09 -6.86 -10.39
N THR A 102 -8.38 -7.97 -10.30
CA THR A 102 -8.64 -9.23 -11.03
C THR A 102 -8.79 -10.41 -10.07
N ASN A 103 -8.87 -10.14 -8.76
CA ASN A 103 -9.17 -11.19 -7.80
C ASN A 103 -10.61 -11.70 -8.02
N THR A 104 -10.88 -12.91 -7.53
CA THR A 104 -12.04 -13.77 -7.78
C THR A 104 -13.33 -13.04 -8.17
N LEU A 105 -13.87 -12.15 -7.34
CA LEU A 105 -15.13 -11.49 -7.65
C LEU A 105 -15.01 -10.48 -8.80
N CYS A 106 -13.96 -9.66 -8.82
CA CYS A 106 -13.76 -8.72 -9.92
C CYS A 106 -13.48 -9.46 -11.23
N ALA A 107 -12.70 -10.54 -11.22
CA ALA A 107 -12.51 -11.41 -12.38
C ALA A 107 -13.85 -11.92 -12.95
N VAL A 108 -14.71 -12.50 -12.10
CA VAL A 108 -16.05 -12.97 -12.49
C VAL A 108 -16.90 -11.84 -13.09
N MET A 109 -16.78 -10.63 -12.55
CA MET A 109 -17.54 -9.46 -13.00
C MET A 109 -16.92 -8.76 -14.23
N GLY A 110 -15.74 -9.19 -14.71
CA GLY A 110 -15.09 -8.65 -15.92
C GLY A 110 -13.81 -7.84 -15.70
N GLY A 111 -13.18 -7.94 -14.53
CA GLY A 111 -11.90 -7.29 -14.21
C GLY A 111 -10.77 -7.68 -15.17
N ASP A 112 -10.67 -8.97 -15.53
CA ASP A 112 -9.68 -9.44 -16.51
C ASP A 112 -9.88 -8.80 -17.89
N LEU A 113 -11.15 -8.60 -18.30
CA LEU A 113 -11.50 -7.95 -19.56
C LEU A 113 -11.13 -6.46 -19.55
N ILE A 114 -11.26 -5.80 -18.40
CA ILE A 114 -10.84 -4.41 -18.23
C ILE A 114 -9.32 -4.32 -18.35
N PHE A 115 -8.59 -5.19 -17.66
CA PHE A 115 -7.13 -5.19 -17.68
C PHE A 115 -6.58 -5.43 -19.09
N GLU A 116 -7.07 -6.45 -19.79
CA GLU A 116 -6.63 -6.73 -21.17
C GLU A 116 -7.00 -5.60 -22.14
N ARG A 117 -8.18 -4.99 -21.99
CA ARG A 117 -8.56 -3.82 -22.80
C ARG A 117 -7.60 -2.65 -22.60
N LEU A 118 -7.22 -2.37 -21.35
CA LEU A 118 -6.30 -1.27 -21.06
C LEU A 118 -4.89 -1.55 -21.58
N LYS A 119 -4.40 -2.79 -21.47
CA LYS A 119 -3.12 -3.19 -22.07
C LYS A 119 -3.08 -2.93 -23.56
N GLU A 120 -4.12 -3.36 -24.30
CA GLU A 120 -4.24 -3.13 -25.74
C GLU A 120 -4.33 -1.64 -26.09
N HIS A 121 -5.10 -0.86 -25.31
CA HIS A 121 -5.30 0.57 -25.55
C HIS A 121 -4.05 1.41 -25.29
N LEU A 122 -3.28 1.06 -24.25
CA LEU A 122 -2.09 1.80 -23.83
C LEU A 122 -0.79 1.27 -24.45
N ASP A 123 -0.83 0.09 -25.08
CA ASP A 123 0.33 -0.63 -25.60
C ASP A 123 1.38 -0.91 -24.50
N VAL A 124 0.92 -1.45 -23.36
CA VAL A 124 1.75 -1.77 -22.18
C VAL A 124 1.38 -3.11 -21.57
N GLY A 125 2.33 -3.73 -20.87
CA GLY A 125 2.14 -4.88 -20.00
C GLY A 125 1.77 -4.52 -18.55
N ASN A 126 1.91 -5.51 -17.67
CA ASN A 126 1.78 -5.31 -16.22
C ASN A 126 3.03 -4.62 -15.66
N ASP A 127 2.85 -3.62 -14.79
CA ASP A 127 3.91 -2.80 -14.19
C ASP A 127 4.75 -2.05 -15.25
N GLU A 128 4.11 -1.67 -16.35
CA GLU A 128 4.69 -0.90 -17.44
C GLU A 128 3.99 0.44 -17.61
N THR A 129 4.75 1.41 -18.12
CA THR A 129 4.30 2.80 -18.28
C THR A 129 4.13 3.11 -19.76
N SER A 130 3.05 3.81 -20.10
CA SER A 130 2.75 4.23 -21.47
C SER A 130 3.87 5.08 -22.06
N ALA A 131 4.01 5.06 -23.39
CA ALA A 131 5.09 5.76 -24.09
C ALA A 131 5.11 7.29 -23.86
N ASP A 132 3.97 7.89 -23.53
CA ASP A 132 3.84 9.30 -23.17
C ASP A 132 4.18 9.59 -21.70
N GLY A 133 4.49 8.57 -20.90
CA GLY A 133 4.87 8.69 -19.50
C GLY A 133 3.72 8.96 -18.53
N SER A 134 2.47 8.97 -19.00
CA SER A 134 1.33 9.43 -18.20
C SER A 134 0.69 8.33 -17.33
N ILE A 135 0.62 7.09 -17.81
CA ILE A 135 -0.09 6.00 -17.14
C ILE A 135 0.85 4.83 -16.91
N THR A 136 0.96 4.38 -15.65
CA THR A 136 1.49 3.05 -15.34
C THR A 136 0.33 2.11 -15.08
N LEU A 137 0.27 0.99 -15.81
CA LEU A 137 -0.80 0.00 -15.64
C LEU A 137 -0.32 -1.15 -14.75
N GLU A 138 -1.10 -1.48 -13.72
CA GLU A 138 -0.83 -2.61 -12.85
C GLU A 138 -2.05 -3.49 -12.62
N HIS A 139 -1.78 -4.77 -12.48
CA HIS A 139 -2.70 -5.76 -11.97
C HIS A 139 -2.64 -5.73 -10.45
N ILE A 140 -3.79 -5.52 -9.80
CA ILE A 140 -3.86 -5.48 -8.34
C ILE A 140 -4.73 -6.61 -7.80
N GLU A 141 -4.41 -7.01 -6.58
CA GLU A 141 -5.19 -7.97 -5.82
C GLU A 141 -6.41 -7.29 -5.17
N CYS A 142 -7.07 -7.99 -4.24
CA CYS A 142 -8.28 -7.51 -3.59
C CYS A 142 -8.06 -6.21 -2.78
N ASN A 143 -8.80 -5.16 -3.14
CA ASN A 143 -8.90 -3.89 -2.37
C ASN A 143 -10.17 -3.77 -1.52
N ALA A 144 -10.78 -4.91 -1.16
CA ALA A 144 -11.93 -4.99 -0.27
C ALA A 144 -13.17 -4.16 -0.66
N ALA A 145 -13.32 -3.81 -1.95
CA ALA A 145 -14.47 -3.07 -2.51
C ALA A 145 -15.38 -3.97 -3.37
N CYS A 146 -15.55 -5.23 -2.94
CA CYS A 146 -16.24 -6.28 -3.67
C CYS A 146 -17.72 -5.97 -3.97
N ASP A 147 -18.37 -5.16 -3.14
CA ASP A 147 -19.74 -4.69 -3.32
C ASP A 147 -19.91 -3.71 -4.50
N TYR A 148 -18.79 -3.24 -5.09
CA TYR A 148 -18.74 -2.36 -6.26
C TYR A 148 -17.97 -2.96 -7.45
N ALA A 149 -17.73 -4.27 -7.45
CA ALA A 149 -16.99 -4.96 -8.52
C ALA A 149 -17.64 -4.79 -9.92
N PRO A 150 -16.84 -4.65 -11.00
CA PRO A 150 -15.38 -4.58 -11.04
C PRO A 150 -14.82 -3.24 -10.55
N VAL A 151 -13.71 -3.29 -9.81
CA VAL A 151 -13.05 -2.11 -9.24
C VAL A 151 -11.69 -1.87 -9.89
N MET A 152 -11.46 -0.64 -10.29
CA MET A 152 -10.15 -0.11 -10.66
C MET A 152 -9.72 0.90 -9.59
N MET A 153 -8.43 1.14 -9.47
CA MET A 153 -7.86 2.22 -8.67
C MET A 153 -7.05 3.14 -9.56
N VAL A 154 -7.09 4.43 -9.26
CA VAL A 154 -6.14 5.40 -9.79
C VAL A 154 -5.39 6.00 -8.60
N ASN A 155 -4.10 5.77 -8.54
CA ASN A 155 -3.27 5.94 -7.35
C ASN A 155 -3.86 5.13 -6.18
N TRP A 156 -4.53 5.81 -5.25
CA TRP A 156 -5.13 5.21 -4.05
C TRP A 156 -6.65 5.41 -3.97
N GLU A 157 -7.23 5.94 -5.06
CA GLU A 157 -8.63 6.29 -5.15
C GLU A 157 -9.43 5.25 -5.92
N PHE A 158 -10.66 4.99 -5.46
CA PHE A 158 -11.53 3.99 -6.06
C PHE A 158 -12.23 4.50 -7.32
N MET A 159 -12.22 3.64 -8.34
CA MET A 159 -13.06 3.72 -9.53
C MET A 159 -13.96 2.49 -9.56
N ASP A 160 -15.17 2.65 -9.04
CA ASP A 160 -16.15 1.57 -8.88
C ASP A 160 -16.95 1.26 -10.15
N ASN A 161 -17.57 0.07 -10.18
CA ASN A 161 -18.50 -0.39 -11.21
C ASN A 161 -17.96 -0.21 -12.64
N GLN A 162 -16.65 -0.45 -12.82
CA GLN A 162 -15.99 -0.20 -14.09
C GLN A 162 -16.35 -1.27 -15.12
N THR A 163 -16.31 -0.83 -16.37
CA THR A 163 -16.47 -1.63 -17.58
C THR A 163 -15.25 -1.38 -18.47
N PRO A 164 -14.94 -2.26 -19.44
CA PRO A 164 -13.82 -2.02 -20.35
C PRO A 164 -13.87 -0.65 -21.03
N ASP A 165 -15.06 -0.20 -21.42
CA ASP A 165 -15.22 1.09 -22.11
C ASP A 165 -15.13 2.29 -21.14
N SER A 166 -15.63 2.16 -19.91
CA SER A 166 -15.49 3.23 -18.91
C SER A 166 -14.06 3.37 -18.42
N ALA A 167 -13.33 2.27 -18.27
CA ALA A 167 -11.92 2.27 -17.88
C ALA A 167 -11.05 2.98 -18.92
N VAL A 168 -11.27 2.72 -20.22
CA VAL A 168 -10.61 3.45 -21.32
C VAL A 168 -10.91 4.94 -21.23
N ARG A 169 -12.17 5.33 -21.01
CA ARG A 169 -12.52 6.76 -20.86
C ARG A 169 -11.79 7.43 -19.70
N VAL A 170 -11.75 6.78 -18.52
CA VAL A 170 -11.01 7.31 -17.36
C VAL A 170 -9.56 7.56 -17.72
N VAL A 171 -8.91 6.59 -18.37
CA VAL A 171 -7.51 6.70 -18.78
C VAL A 171 -7.30 7.82 -19.82
N ASP A 172 -8.18 7.94 -20.82
CA ASP A 172 -8.08 9.00 -21.83
C ASP A 172 -8.33 10.40 -21.23
N ASP A 173 -9.28 10.52 -20.30
CA ASP A 173 -9.56 11.77 -19.59
C ASP A 173 -8.33 12.21 -18.79
N LEU A 174 -7.69 11.30 -18.05
CA LEU A 174 -6.43 11.55 -17.33
C LEU A 174 -5.31 12.00 -18.28
N ARG A 175 -5.12 11.30 -19.40
CA ARG A 175 -4.10 11.62 -20.42
C ARG A 175 -4.32 12.99 -21.06
N SER A 176 -5.58 13.41 -21.20
CA SER A 176 -5.94 14.70 -21.75
C SER A 176 -5.83 15.87 -20.74
N GLY A 177 -5.61 15.56 -19.46
CA GLY A 177 -5.62 16.54 -18.37
C GLY A 177 -7.02 17.00 -17.97
N ALA A 178 -8.07 16.26 -18.32
CA ALA A 178 -9.42 16.52 -17.83
C ALA A 178 -9.51 16.20 -16.32
N GLU A 179 -10.37 16.93 -15.59
CA GLU A 179 -10.65 16.60 -14.19
C GLU A 179 -11.41 15.27 -14.14
N VAL A 180 -10.82 14.26 -13.49
CA VAL A 180 -11.47 12.99 -13.18
C VAL A 180 -11.67 12.91 -11.68
N ARG A 181 -12.87 12.50 -11.24
CA ARG A 181 -13.22 12.29 -9.83
C ARG A 181 -13.29 10.82 -9.50
N SER A 182 -12.82 10.47 -8.30
CA SER A 182 -13.01 9.13 -7.78
C SER A 182 -14.50 8.90 -7.49
N THR A 183 -14.93 7.64 -7.51
CA THR A 183 -16.37 7.33 -7.38
C THR A 183 -16.91 7.60 -5.97
N ARG A 184 -16.02 7.65 -4.97
CA ARG A 184 -16.36 7.82 -3.55
C ARG A 184 -15.45 8.79 -2.81
N GLY A 185 -14.77 9.68 -3.53
CA GLY A 185 -13.75 10.55 -2.96
C GLY A 185 -13.48 11.81 -3.80
N PRO A 186 -12.29 12.42 -3.65
CA PRO A 186 -11.98 13.69 -4.29
C PRO A 186 -11.68 13.58 -5.79
N ALA A 187 -11.39 14.75 -6.39
CA ALA A 187 -10.75 14.80 -7.70
C ALA A 187 -9.37 14.14 -7.65
N LEU A 188 -9.03 13.37 -8.69
CA LEU A 188 -7.78 12.64 -8.75
C LEU A 188 -6.60 13.61 -8.91
N CYS A 189 -5.57 13.42 -8.09
CA CYS A 189 -4.29 14.11 -8.19
C CYS A 189 -3.24 13.22 -8.88
N THR A 190 -2.06 13.77 -9.16
CA THR A 190 -0.94 12.98 -9.71
C THR A 190 -0.38 12.00 -8.68
N TRP A 191 0.30 10.94 -9.13
CA TRP A 191 0.99 9.96 -8.30
C TRP A 191 1.85 10.62 -7.23
N LYS A 192 2.69 11.60 -7.62
CA LYS A 192 3.55 12.33 -6.69
C LYS A 192 2.77 13.08 -5.59
N GLN A 193 1.61 13.65 -5.93
CA GLN A 193 0.75 14.32 -4.96
C GLN A 193 0.07 13.32 -4.02
N ALA A 194 -0.45 12.21 -4.55
CA ALA A 194 -1.06 11.15 -3.75
C ALA A 194 -0.06 10.55 -2.74
N GLU A 195 1.17 10.30 -3.18
CA GLU A 195 2.26 9.83 -2.32
C GLU A 195 2.65 10.84 -1.22
N ARG A 196 2.53 12.14 -1.51
CA ARG A 196 2.75 13.19 -0.50
C ARG A 196 1.70 13.14 0.61
N VAL A 197 0.44 12.87 0.25
CA VAL A 197 -0.64 12.68 1.23
C VAL A 197 -0.36 11.46 2.11
N LEU A 198 0.03 10.32 1.51
CA LEU A 198 0.37 9.11 2.25
C LEU A 198 1.62 9.23 3.13
N ALA A 199 2.56 10.13 2.79
CA ALA A 199 3.67 10.51 3.66
C ALA A 199 3.22 11.30 4.92
N GLY A 200 1.92 11.58 5.04
CA GLY A 200 1.31 12.32 6.14
C GLY A 200 1.46 13.83 5.99
N PHE A 201 1.37 14.34 4.76
CA PHE A 201 1.20 15.77 4.46
C PHE A 201 -0.17 15.96 3.80
N PRO A 202 -1.23 16.22 4.59
CA PRO A 202 -2.61 16.23 4.10
C PRO A 202 -2.86 17.33 3.07
N ASP A 203 -3.83 17.09 2.20
CA ASP A 203 -4.33 17.99 1.17
C ASP A 203 -5.71 18.59 1.51
N ASP A 204 -6.20 18.34 2.72
CA ASP A 204 -7.53 18.75 3.23
C ASP A 204 -8.73 18.15 2.47
N LEU A 205 -8.53 17.04 1.74
CA LEU A 205 -9.58 16.36 0.95
C LEU A 205 -10.10 15.05 1.57
N ALA A 206 -9.58 14.66 2.74
CA ALA A 206 -9.89 13.37 3.37
C ALA A 206 -11.38 13.15 3.69
N ASP A 207 -12.14 14.24 3.84
CA ASP A 207 -13.58 14.21 4.12
C ASP A 207 -14.45 14.36 2.85
N GLU A 208 -13.86 14.42 1.65
CA GLU A 208 -14.62 14.38 0.40
C GLU A 208 -15.13 12.96 0.16
N GLY A 209 -16.46 12.81 0.06
CA GLY A 209 -17.11 11.55 -0.25
C GLY A 209 -17.88 10.94 0.93
N PRO A 210 -18.66 9.87 0.68
CA PRO A 210 -19.45 9.23 1.72
C PRO A 210 -18.60 8.28 2.56
N SER A 211 -18.80 8.25 3.89
CA SER A 211 -18.14 7.27 4.77
C SER A 211 -18.50 5.82 4.46
N ALA A 212 -19.68 5.59 3.85
CA ALA A 212 -20.10 4.29 3.33
C ALA A 212 -21.02 4.51 2.12
N GLY A 213 -20.78 3.78 1.04
CA GLY A 213 -21.61 3.91 -0.16
C GLY A 213 -22.92 3.11 -0.08
N PRO A 214 -23.87 3.34 -0.99
CA PRO A 214 -25.19 2.72 -0.94
C PRO A 214 -25.18 1.18 -0.94
N ALA A 215 -24.30 0.54 -1.71
CA ALA A 215 -24.22 -0.92 -1.81
C ALA A 215 -23.87 -1.56 -0.45
N SER A 216 -22.91 -0.96 0.27
CA SER A 216 -22.47 -1.39 1.59
C SER A 216 -23.57 -1.26 2.65
N LEU A 217 -24.48 -0.30 2.48
CA LEU A 217 -25.56 0.01 3.42
C LEU A 217 -26.85 -0.79 3.18
N VAL A 218 -26.95 -1.56 2.09
CA VAL A 218 -28.19 -2.30 1.74
C VAL A 218 -28.62 -3.24 2.87
N GLY A 219 -27.67 -4.00 3.44
CA GLY A 219 -27.96 -4.92 4.55
C GLY A 219 -28.51 -4.20 5.78
N LEU A 220 -27.95 -3.04 6.13
CA LEU A 220 -28.43 -2.21 7.24
C LEU A 220 -29.84 -1.67 6.97
N GLY A 221 -30.12 -1.24 5.73
CA GLY A 221 -31.44 -0.78 5.33
C GLY A 221 -32.51 -1.88 5.49
N ILE A 222 -32.19 -3.11 5.04
CA ILE A 222 -33.08 -4.27 5.19
C ILE A 222 -33.30 -4.61 6.67
N ALA A 223 -32.23 -4.61 7.48
CA ALA A 223 -32.34 -4.89 8.91
C ALA A 223 -33.29 -3.91 9.60
N ARG A 224 -33.14 -2.60 9.34
CA ARG A 224 -34.03 -1.55 9.89
C ARG A 224 -35.47 -1.72 9.44
N ALA A 225 -35.70 -2.00 8.16
CA ALA A 225 -37.05 -2.19 7.62
C ALA A 225 -37.79 -3.38 8.25
N ASN A 226 -37.06 -4.42 8.67
CA ASN A 226 -37.63 -5.60 9.32
C ASN A 226 -37.58 -5.55 10.85
N GLY A 227 -37.09 -4.44 11.44
CA GLY A 227 -36.89 -4.34 12.89
C GLY A 227 -35.89 -5.37 13.44
N TRP A 228 -34.95 -5.84 12.61
CA TRP A 228 -33.94 -6.79 13.04
C TRP A 228 -32.91 -6.09 13.93
N THR A 229 -32.65 -6.70 15.08
CA THR A 229 -31.56 -6.33 15.98
C THR A 229 -30.60 -7.50 16.10
N ALA A 230 -29.32 -7.21 16.33
CA ALA A 230 -28.38 -8.25 16.73
C ALA A 230 -28.91 -8.92 18.01
N PRO A 231 -28.83 -10.25 18.13
CA PRO A 231 -29.15 -10.91 19.39
C PRO A 231 -28.36 -10.27 20.53
N GLY A 232 -29.02 -10.06 21.68
CA GLY A 232 -28.34 -9.61 22.90
C GLY A 232 -27.19 -10.57 23.23
N GLY A 233 -26.05 -10.02 23.65
CA GLY A 233 -24.83 -10.78 23.89
C GLY A 233 -24.93 -11.73 25.09
N GLU A 234 -25.54 -12.91 24.89
CA GLU A 234 -25.30 -14.11 25.72
C GLU A 234 -24.37 -15.12 25.01
N ALA A 235 -23.72 -14.70 23.92
CA ALA A 235 -22.74 -15.50 23.19
C ALA A 235 -21.30 -14.98 23.43
N SER A 236 -20.86 -15.03 24.69
CA SER A 236 -19.45 -15.08 25.17
C SER A 236 -19.47 -14.56 26.60
N GLY A 237 -18.97 -15.35 27.56
CA GLY A 237 -18.94 -15.00 28.98
C GLY A 237 -18.11 -13.76 29.30
N ARG A 238 -18.71 -12.59 29.10
CA ARG A 238 -18.33 -11.32 29.72
C ARG A 238 -19.60 -10.74 30.33
N THR A 239 -19.63 -10.75 31.66
CA THR A 239 -20.72 -10.24 32.47
C THR A 239 -20.95 -8.76 32.21
N SER A 240 -22.20 -8.43 31.81
CA SER A 240 -23.07 -7.28 32.18
C SER A 240 -22.40 -6.07 32.88
N ASP A 241 -22.76 -4.80 32.68
CA ASP A 241 -23.81 -4.09 31.95
C ASP A 241 -23.47 -2.60 32.21
N GLU A 242 -23.42 -1.73 31.19
CA GLU A 242 -23.78 -0.32 31.37
C GLU A 242 -24.26 0.24 30.02
N PRO A 243 -25.38 0.98 29.95
CA PRO A 243 -25.95 1.40 28.68
C PRO A 243 -25.16 2.58 28.12
N ALA A 244 -24.63 2.44 26.90
CA ALA A 244 -24.09 3.58 26.16
C ALA A 244 -25.24 4.52 25.78
N GLU A 245 -25.37 5.63 26.52
CA GLU A 245 -26.22 6.75 26.12
C GLU A 245 -25.80 7.28 24.75
N ALA A 246 -26.81 7.62 23.94
CA ALA A 246 -26.64 8.17 22.61
C ALA A 246 -25.78 9.44 22.64
N ALA A 247 -24.59 9.37 22.07
CA ALA A 247 -23.73 10.53 21.86
C ALA A 247 -24.37 11.46 20.82
N THR A 248 -25.11 12.44 21.32
CA THR A 248 -25.34 13.71 20.63
C THR A 248 -24.02 14.46 20.61
N GLY A 249 -23.61 14.93 19.43
CA GLY A 249 -22.33 15.60 19.25
C GLY A 249 -22.26 16.91 20.00
N THR A 250 -21.15 17.14 20.72
CA THR A 250 -20.53 18.45 20.94
C THR A 250 -19.05 18.23 21.27
N GLU A 251 -18.22 19.16 20.82
CA GLU A 251 -16.76 19.24 20.82
C GLU A 251 -16.08 18.93 22.17
N GLY A 252 -14.93 18.26 22.14
CA GLY A 252 -14.04 18.11 23.30
C GLY A 252 -12.94 17.08 23.09
N SER A 253 -11.69 17.56 23.02
CA SER A 253 -10.44 16.79 22.96
C SER A 253 -10.33 15.70 24.02
N HIS A 254 -9.94 14.48 23.62
CA HIS A 254 -9.46 13.47 24.57
C HIS A 254 -8.20 12.77 24.07
N GLU A 255 -7.10 13.18 24.68
CA GLU A 255 -5.81 12.51 24.82
C GLU A 255 -6.03 11.14 25.48
N ALA A 256 -5.55 10.07 24.85
CA ALA A 256 -5.72 8.70 25.36
C ALA A 256 -4.49 8.28 26.17
N ASP A 257 -4.61 8.34 27.50
CA ASP A 257 -3.71 7.70 28.45
C ASP A 257 -3.73 6.17 28.23
N ARG A 258 -2.60 5.61 27.78
CA ARG A 258 -2.34 4.16 27.78
C ARG A 258 -1.52 3.82 29.02
N ALA A 259 -2.18 3.30 30.06
CA ALA A 259 -1.52 2.68 31.19
C ALA A 259 -1.52 1.15 31.05
N ASP A 260 -0.31 0.60 30.97
CA ASP A 260 0.18 -0.74 31.28
C ASP A 260 -0.73 -1.97 31.15
N SER A 261 -0.40 -2.79 30.14
CA SER A 261 -0.50 -4.24 30.25
C SER A 261 0.69 -4.90 29.56
N GLU A 262 1.88 -4.80 30.14
CA GLU A 262 3.01 -5.64 29.76
C GLU A 262 2.85 -7.02 30.42
N GLY A 263 2.72 -8.06 29.61
CA GLY A 263 2.79 -9.44 30.07
C GLY A 263 4.26 -9.85 30.23
N GLU A 264 4.65 -10.20 31.45
CA GLU A 264 5.98 -10.77 31.75
C GLU A 264 6.18 -12.10 31.01
N VAL A 265 7.26 -12.21 30.23
CA VAL A 265 7.71 -13.46 29.61
C VAL A 265 8.90 -13.99 30.39
N GLU A 266 8.69 -15.04 31.18
CA GLU A 266 9.78 -15.77 31.85
C GLU A 266 10.66 -16.49 30.82
N ARG A 267 11.96 -16.17 30.81
CA ARG A 267 12.98 -16.89 30.03
C ARG A 267 13.43 -18.13 30.80
N SER A 268 13.05 -19.32 30.33
CA SER A 268 13.66 -20.56 30.80
C SER A 268 15.02 -20.79 30.10
N GLY A 269 16.07 -20.90 30.91
CA GLY A 269 17.43 -21.18 30.46
C GLY A 269 17.58 -22.65 30.07
N ALA A 270 17.93 -22.89 28.81
CA ALA A 270 18.49 -24.16 28.36
C ALA A 270 19.81 -23.88 27.65
N GLU A 271 20.92 -24.20 28.32
CA GLU A 271 22.27 -24.21 27.75
C GLU A 271 22.35 -25.29 26.65
N LEU A 272 22.62 -24.88 25.41
CA LEU A 272 22.95 -25.78 24.31
C LEU A 272 24.46 -26.08 24.37
N LYS A 273 24.80 -27.32 24.76
CA LYS A 273 26.16 -27.85 24.63
C LYS A 273 26.43 -28.22 23.18
N HIS A 274 27.46 -27.61 22.61
CA HIS A 274 28.10 -28.02 21.36
C HIS A 274 29.04 -29.21 21.66
N GLU A 275 28.79 -30.36 21.04
CA GLU A 275 29.80 -31.41 20.86
C GLU A 275 29.90 -31.71 19.36
N ASP A 276 31.04 -31.31 18.79
CA ASP A 276 31.57 -31.83 17.52
C ASP A 276 31.95 -33.30 17.72
N ASP A 277 31.56 -34.18 16.81
CA ASP A 277 32.40 -35.36 16.57
C ASP A 277 32.38 -35.82 15.11
N ALA A 278 33.58 -36.09 14.64
CA ALA A 278 33.92 -36.42 13.27
C ALA A 278 34.18 -37.93 13.12
N ARG A 279 34.08 -38.41 11.87
CA ARG A 279 34.41 -39.77 11.36
C ARG A 279 33.30 -40.79 11.64
N GLY A 280 32.92 -41.68 10.74
CA GLY A 280 33.56 -42.24 9.55
C GLY A 280 33.25 -43.74 9.52
N THR A 281 33.11 -44.28 8.30
CA THR A 281 33.19 -45.72 7.90
C THR A 281 32.06 -46.71 8.25
N GLU A 282 31.47 -47.22 7.15
CA GLU A 282 31.29 -48.65 6.77
C GLU A 282 30.25 -49.59 7.41
N GLU A 283 29.43 -50.11 6.48
CA GLU A 283 28.98 -51.50 6.27
C GLU A 283 27.80 -52.15 7.05
N ALA A 284 27.05 -52.92 6.22
CA ALA A 284 26.29 -54.15 6.47
C ALA A 284 24.87 -54.04 7.06
N GLN A 285 23.84 -54.09 6.21
CA GLN A 285 23.14 -55.31 5.77
C GLN A 285 22.05 -54.98 4.73
#